data_AF-A0A0G1B5Y5-F1
#
_entry.id   AF-A0A0G1B5Y5-F1
#
_cell.length_a   1.000
_cell.length_b   1.000
_cell.length_c   1.000
_cell.angle_alpha   90.00
_cell.angle_beta   90.00
_cell.angle_gamma   90.00
#
_symmetry.space_group_name_H-M   'P 1'
#
loop_
_entity.id
_entity.type
_entity.pdbx_description
1 polymer ?
#
loop_
_entity_poly.entity_id
_entity_poly.type
_entity_poly.pdbx_seq_one_letter_code
_entity_poly.pdbx_strand_id
1 'polypeptide(L)'
;MVKCRTMFFCKLVAGTVLLCFLPACDQGLDHLQARLRPANFNEARLVDISFPLGVELQELKQKEENKSAPARYSVSFETGETVEALFSFYQSEMERLGWQMISTFWLADNSLTLLFERPSKVALISVVTRSKKQLVTCHVSRRGSL
;
A
#
# COMPACT_ATOMS: atom_id res chain seq x y z
N MET A 1 39.14 -2.42 -62.83
CA MET A 1 38.76 -1.09 -63.36
C MET A 1 37.81 -0.43 -62.35
N VAL A 2 38.17 0.76 -61.84
CA VAL A 2 37.36 1.77 -61.07
C VAL A 2 36.68 1.29 -59.76
N LYS A 3 37.05 1.63 -58.51
CA LYS A 3 37.47 2.85 -57.76
C LYS A 3 36.31 3.81 -57.38
N CYS A 4 35.81 3.76 -56.14
CA CYS A 4 35.31 4.88 -55.29
C CYS A 4 34.75 4.32 -53.96
N ARG A 5 35.39 4.52 -52.78
CA ARG A 5 35.25 5.65 -51.82
C ARG A 5 33.78 6.09 -51.67
N THR A 6 33.20 6.12 -50.47
CA THR A 6 33.43 7.19 -49.48
C THR A 6 32.91 6.78 -48.09
N MET A 7 33.73 7.09 -47.08
CA MET A 7 33.46 7.01 -45.65
C MET A 7 32.35 7.99 -45.24
N PHE A 8 31.48 7.57 -44.32
CA PHE A 8 30.79 8.50 -43.42
C PHE A 8 31.03 8.07 -41.97
N PHE A 9 32.13 8.59 -41.44
CA PHE A 9 32.35 8.79 -40.00
C PHE A 9 31.39 9.88 -39.54
N CYS A 10 30.30 9.52 -38.84
CA CYS A 10 29.46 10.50 -38.15
C CYS A 10 29.63 10.34 -36.63
N LYS A 11 30.67 11.01 -36.14
CA LYS A 11 30.75 11.70 -34.85
C LYS A 11 30.00 11.04 -33.67
N LEU A 12 30.72 10.12 -33.04
CA LEU A 12 30.66 9.83 -31.61
C LEU A 12 31.12 11.09 -30.85
N VAL A 13 30.20 11.96 -30.43
CA VAL A 13 30.48 13.13 -29.58
C VAL A 13 29.56 13.08 -28.37
N ALA A 14 30.19 12.79 -27.22
CA ALA A 14 29.87 13.33 -25.91
C ALA A 14 28.37 13.53 -25.58
N GLY A 15 27.72 12.45 -25.15
CA GLY A 15 26.45 12.48 -24.43
C GLY A 15 26.60 12.13 -22.95
N THR A 16 27.75 12.43 -22.35
CA THR A 16 28.08 12.10 -20.95
C THR A 16 27.67 13.22 -19.99
N VAL A 17 26.51 13.85 -20.16
CA VAL A 17 25.96 14.84 -19.21
C VAL A 17 24.44 14.84 -19.28
N LEU A 18 23.80 13.72 -18.92
CA LEU A 18 22.36 13.72 -18.64
C LEU A 18 22.01 12.66 -17.58
N LEU A 19 22.81 12.60 -16.50
CA LEU A 19 22.63 11.66 -15.38
C LEU A 19 22.43 12.36 -14.02
N CYS A 20 22.11 13.66 -13.99
CA CYS A 20 22.03 14.42 -12.73
C CYS A 20 20.69 15.15 -12.47
N PHE A 21 19.63 14.91 -13.24
CA PHE A 21 18.32 15.50 -13.00
C PHE A 21 17.20 14.46 -12.92
N LEU A 22 17.43 13.37 -12.21
CA LEU A 22 16.30 12.67 -11.62
C LEU A 22 15.94 13.46 -10.35
N PRO A 23 14.84 14.24 -10.33
CA PRO A 23 14.38 14.84 -9.10
C PRO A 23 14.15 13.71 -8.11
N ALA A 24 14.77 13.81 -6.95
CA ALA A 24 14.55 12.90 -5.84
C ALA A 24 13.05 12.83 -5.54
N CYS A 25 12.41 11.77 -6.05
CA CYS A 25 11.02 11.40 -5.79
C CYS A 25 10.93 10.87 -4.36
N ASP A 26 11.12 11.74 -3.35
CA ASP A 26 11.01 11.34 -1.94
C ASP A 26 10.20 12.35 -1.09
N GLN A 27 9.60 13.37 -1.73
CA GLN A 27 8.76 14.36 -1.03
C GLN A 27 7.40 13.82 -0.58
N GLY A 28 7.03 12.60 -0.99
CA GLY A 28 5.72 12.02 -0.65
C GLY A 28 5.60 11.61 0.82
N LEU A 29 6.69 11.13 1.43
CA LEU A 29 6.63 10.54 2.78
C LEU A 29 6.57 11.62 3.88
N ASP A 30 7.31 12.72 3.72
CA ASP A 30 7.33 13.82 4.69
C ASP A 30 5.97 14.52 4.80
N HIS A 31 5.25 14.66 3.67
CA HIS A 31 3.90 15.24 3.68
C HIS A 31 2.90 14.32 4.38
N LEU A 32 3.03 13.00 4.25
CA LEU A 32 2.21 12.04 4.98
C LEU A 32 2.51 12.12 6.48
N GLN A 33 3.77 12.19 6.89
CA GLN A 33 4.15 12.37 8.29
C GLN A 33 3.62 13.68 8.88
N ALA A 34 3.63 14.78 8.10
CA ALA A 34 3.09 16.06 8.54
C ALA A 34 1.55 16.03 8.71
N ARG A 35 0.83 15.35 7.81
CA ARG A 35 -0.62 15.13 7.93
C ARG A 35 -0.98 14.18 9.08
N LEU A 36 -0.14 13.20 9.36
CA LEU A 36 -0.29 12.21 10.43
C LEU A 36 0.30 12.66 11.78
N ARG A 37 0.73 13.93 11.90
CA ARG A 37 1.02 14.57 13.21
C ARG A 37 -0.16 14.38 14.18
N PRO A 38 0.06 14.43 15.50
CA PRO A 38 -0.78 13.76 16.50
C PRO A 38 -2.13 14.45 16.72
N ALA A 39 -2.97 14.48 15.70
CA ALA A 39 -4.39 14.32 15.91
C ALA A 39 -4.57 12.91 16.47
N ASN A 40 -5.42 12.79 17.49
CA ASN A 40 -5.79 11.52 18.10
C ASN A 40 -6.61 10.68 17.11
N PHE A 41 -5.97 10.19 16.05
CA PHE A 41 -6.58 9.28 15.10
C PHE A 41 -6.85 7.97 15.80
N ASN A 42 -8.08 7.51 15.72
CA ASN A 42 -8.45 6.17 16.18
C ASN A 42 -8.29 5.22 14.99
N GLU A 43 -7.72 4.04 15.19
CA GLU A 43 -7.71 3.05 14.11
C GLU A 43 -9.15 2.59 13.84
N ALA A 44 -9.42 2.16 12.61
CA ALA A 44 -10.69 1.60 12.20
C ALA A 44 -11.09 0.43 13.10
N ARG A 45 -12.38 0.28 13.37
CA ARG A 45 -12.91 -0.95 13.97
C ARG A 45 -13.24 -1.93 12.86
N LEU A 46 -13.43 -3.20 13.21
CA LEU A 46 -13.80 -4.23 12.25
C LEU A 46 -15.09 -3.87 11.48
N VAL A 47 -16.09 -3.31 12.17
CA VAL A 47 -17.36 -2.87 11.56
C VAL A 47 -17.23 -1.68 10.62
N ASP A 48 -16.09 -0.98 10.62
CA ASP A 48 -15.85 0.16 9.73
C ASP A 48 -15.18 -0.27 8.40
N ILE A 49 -14.85 -1.55 8.21
CA ILE A 49 -14.16 -2.10 7.02
C ILE A 49 -15.08 -3.08 6.29
N SER A 50 -15.20 -2.94 4.96
CA SER A 50 -15.92 -3.89 4.11
C SER A 50 -15.09 -5.14 3.82
N PHE A 51 -15.74 -6.30 3.76
CA PHE A 51 -15.11 -7.58 3.42
C PHE A 51 -15.79 -8.21 2.21
N PRO A 52 -15.05 -8.87 1.30
CA PRO A 52 -15.66 -9.62 0.21
C PRO A 52 -16.59 -10.72 0.76
N LEU A 53 -17.62 -11.07 0.00
CA LEU A 53 -18.59 -12.08 0.42
C LEU A 53 -17.95 -13.47 0.52
N GLY A 54 -18.35 -14.24 1.53
CA GLY A 54 -17.92 -15.63 1.69
C GLY A 54 -16.50 -15.82 2.22
N VAL A 55 -15.82 -14.75 2.67
CA VAL A 55 -14.50 -14.88 3.29
C VAL A 55 -14.63 -15.29 4.76
N GLU A 56 -13.74 -16.18 5.19
CA GLU A 56 -13.62 -16.58 6.60
C GLU A 56 -12.54 -15.73 7.28
N LEU A 57 -12.94 -14.97 8.29
CA LEU A 57 -12.06 -14.07 9.03
C LEU A 57 -11.30 -14.83 10.11
N GLN A 58 -9.98 -14.66 10.12
CA GLN A 58 -9.08 -15.20 11.13
C GLN A 58 -8.53 -14.06 12.00
N GLU A 59 -8.75 -14.12 13.31
CA GLU A 59 -8.15 -13.17 14.24
C GLU A 59 -6.68 -13.49 14.46
N LEU A 60 -5.80 -12.56 14.09
CA LEU A 60 -4.38 -12.65 14.40
C LEU A 60 -4.13 -11.99 15.75
N LYS A 61 -4.04 -12.81 16.80
CA LYS A 61 -3.49 -12.37 18.08
C LYS A 61 -1.98 -12.26 17.94
N GLN A 62 -1.48 -11.05 17.70
CA GLN A 62 -0.05 -10.81 17.69
C GLN A 62 0.47 -11.08 19.11
N LYS A 63 1.27 -12.14 19.28
CA LYS A 63 1.86 -12.50 20.57
C LYS A 63 2.75 -11.34 21.01
N GLU A 64 2.38 -10.66 22.08
CA GLU A 64 3.15 -9.55 22.63
C GLU A 64 4.49 -10.09 23.16
N GLU A 65 5.56 -9.97 22.37
CA GLU A 65 6.92 -10.18 22.87
C GLU A 65 7.37 -9.02 23.79
N ASN A 66 6.71 -7.86 23.70
CA ASN A 66 6.94 -6.70 24.56
C ASN A 66 5.66 -6.31 25.31
N LYS A 67 5.62 -6.58 26.63
CA LYS A 67 4.50 -6.28 27.54
C LYS A 67 4.13 -4.80 27.65
N SER A 68 4.90 -3.90 27.03
CA SER A 68 4.74 -2.46 27.13
C SER A 68 4.04 -1.84 25.91
N ALA A 69 3.87 -2.59 24.82
CA ALA A 69 3.20 -2.09 23.63
C ALA A 69 1.69 -2.37 23.70
N PRO A 70 0.82 -1.44 23.26
CA PRO A 70 -0.61 -1.70 23.20
C PRO A 70 -0.89 -2.87 22.24
N ALA A 71 -1.70 -3.83 22.68
CA ALA A 71 -2.17 -4.94 21.87
C ALA A 71 -2.72 -4.44 20.53
N ARG A 72 -2.03 -4.79 19.44
CA ARG A 72 -2.51 -4.54 18.07
C ARG A 72 -3.39 -5.69 17.65
N TYR A 73 -4.56 -5.36 17.10
CA TYR A 73 -5.48 -6.35 16.58
C TYR A 73 -5.46 -6.27 15.06
N SER A 74 -5.32 -7.42 14.43
CA SER A 74 -5.52 -7.53 13.00
C SER A 74 -6.41 -8.72 12.71
N VAL A 75 -7.20 -8.56 11.65
CA VAL A 75 -8.02 -9.63 11.10
C VAL A 75 -7.47 -9.93 9.73
N SER A 76 -7.30 -11.20 9.42
CA SER A 76 -6.83 -11.63 8.11
C SER A 76 -7.75 -12.66 7.50
N PHE A 77 -7.80 -12.72 6.18
CA PHE A 77 -8.47 -13.79 5.45
C PHE A 77 -7.67 -14.14 4.18
N GLU A 78 -7.84 -15.38 3.74
CA GLU A 78 -7.31 -15.82 2.45
C GLU A 78 -8.38 -15.75 1.38
N THR A 79 -7.98 -15.37 0.17
CA THR A 79 -8.86 -15.34 -1.00
C THR A 79 -8.11 -15.73 -2.27
N GLY A 80 -8.87 -16.23 -3.26
CA GLY A 80 -8.38 -16.51 -4.62
C GLY A 80 -8.45 -15.30 -5.56
N GLU A 81 -9.01 -14.18 -5.12
CA GLU A 81 -9.09 -12.95 -5.90
C GLU A 81 -7.70 -12.40 -6.23
N THR A 82 -7.57 -11.68 -7.35
CA THR A 82 -6.31 -11.02 -7.70
C THR A 82 -6.09 -9.75 -6.87
N VAL A 83 -4.85 -9.25 -6.84
CA VAL A 83 -4.50 -8.04 -6.10
C VAL A 83 -5.24 -6.81 -6.67
N GLU A 84 -5.40 -6.76 -7.99
CA GLU A 84 -6.12 -5.70 -8.71
C GLU A 84 -7.62 -5.74 -8.43
N ALA A 85 -8.21 -6.94 -8.33
CA ALA A 85 -9.60 -7.11 -7.96
C ALA A 85 -9.83 -6.65 -6.51
N LEU A 86 -8.93 -7.01 -5.59
CA LEU A 86 -8.98 -6.56 -4.20
C LEU A 86 -8.78 -5.06 -4.07
N PHE A 87 -7.85 -4.47 -4.84
CA PHE A 87 -7.67 -3.02 -4.92
C PHE A 87 -8.98 -2.33 -5.32
N SER A 88 -9.58 -2.77 -6.42
CA SER A 88 -10.82 -2.18 -6.95
C SER A 88 -11.98 -2.32 -5.96
N PHE A 89 -12.09 -3.49 -5.33
CA PHE A 89 -13.07 -3.75 -4.27
C PHE A 89 -12.90 -2.77 -3.11
N TYR A 90 -11.70 -2.70 -2.52
CA TYR A 90 -11.47 -1.86 -1.35
C TYR A 90 -11.58 -0.38 -1.66
N GLN A 91 -11.10 0.06 -2.82
CA GLN A 91 -11.28 1.45 -3.25
C GLN A 91 -12.76 1.82 -3.28
N SER A 92 -13.55 1.08 -4.07
CA SER A 92 -14.98 1.38 -4.27
C SER A 92 -15.81 1.26 -2.99
N GLU A 93 -15.61 0.20 -2.22
CA GLU A 93 -16.40 -0.04 -1.00
C GLU A 93 -16.02 0.91 0.13
N MET A 94 -14.74 1.22 0.32
CA MET A 94 -14.32 2.17 1.36
C MET A 94 -14.78 3.59 1.00
N GLU A 95 -14.66 4.00 -0.27
CA GLU A 95 -15.17 5.30 -0.74
C GLU A 95 -16.70 5.39 -0.55
N ARG A 96 -17.45 4.33 -0.87
CA ARG A 96 -18.90 4.24 -0.62
C ARG A 96 -19.25 4.41 0.86
N LEU A 97 -18.38 3.97 1.77
CA LEU A 97 -18.52 4.13 3.22
C LEU A 97 -18.02 5.49 3.75
N GLY A 98 -17.64 6.41 2.85
CA GLY A 98 -17.17 7.76 3.19
C GLY A 98 -15.73 7.80 3.67
N TRP A 99 -14.93 6.79 3.35
CA TRP A 99 -13.47 6.85 3.52
C TRP A 99 -12.82 7.49 2.30
N GLN A 100 -11.70 8.17 2.52
CA GLN A 100 -10.85 8.72 1.48
C GLN A 100 -9.56 7.92 1.41
N MET A 101 -9.18 7.45 0.21
CA MET A 101 -7.89 6.82 0.00
C MET A 101 -6.79 7.89 0.07
N ILE A 102 -5.77 7.64 0.90
CA ILE A 102 -4.66 8.57 1.13
C ILE A 102 -3.41 8.16 0.40
N SER A 103 -3.10 6.87 0.45
CA SER A 103 -1.92 6.36 -0.21
C SER A 103 -2.11 4.90 -0.59
N THR A 104 -1.41 4.53 -1.65
CA THR A 104 -1.35 3.19 -2.20
C THR A 104 0.11 2.85 -2.39
N PHE A 105 0.57 1.79 -1.74
CA PHE A 105 1.93 1.31 -1.83
C PHE A 105 1.95 -0.04 -2.54
N TRP A 106 2.49 -0.05 -3.75
CA TRP A 106 2.75 -1.27 -4.51
C TRP A 106 4.18 -1.72 -4.23
N LEU A 107 4.34 -2.98 -3.80
CA LEU A 107 5.64 -3.57 -3.54
C LEU A 107 6.04 -4.53 -4.67
N ALA A 108 7.34 -4.79 -4.79
CA ALA A 108 7.91 -5.59 -5.89
C ALA A 108 7.44 -7.06 -5.93
N ASP A 109 6.92 -7.57 -4.81
CA ASP A 109 6.39 -8.93 -4.65
C ASP A 109 4.90 -9.04 -4.98
N ASN A 110 4.36 -8.07 -5.71
CA ASN A 110 2.93 -7.95 -5.99
C ASN A 110 2.08 -7.83 -4.72
N SER A 111 2.66 -7.34 -3.62
CA SER A 111 1.90 -6.95 -2.45
C SER A 111 1.46 -5.48 -2.54
N LEU A 112 0.36 -5.18 -1.87
CA LEU A 112 -0.33 -3.91 -1.94
C LEU A 112 -0.70 -3.47 -0.53
N THR A 113 -0.43 -2.23 -0.18
CA THR A 113 -0.91 -1.62 1.06
C THR A 113 -1.72 -0.38 0.76
N LEU A 114 -2.93 -0.33 1.30
CA LEU A 114 -3.90 0.75 1.16
C LEU A 114 -4.09 1.46 2.49
N LEU A 115 -3.92 2.78 2.47
CA LEU A 115 -4.18 3.64 3.60
C LEU A 115 -5.42 4.48 3.31
N PHE A 116 -6.43 4.35 4.16
CA PHE A 116 -7.66 5.14 4.10
C PHE A 116 -7.81 6.02 5.33
N GLU A 117 -8.40 7.20 5.16
CA GLU A 117 -8.79 8.10 6.24
C GLU A 117 -10.27 8.45 6.21
N ARG A 118 -10.84 8.71 7.38
CA ARG A 118 -12.16 9.31 7.60
C ARG A 118 -12.01 10.26 8.79
N PRO A 119 -12.87 11.28 9.01
CA PRO A 119 -12.71 12.14 10.18
C PRO A 119 -12.45 11.34 11.48
N SER A 120 -11.31 11.65 12.11
CA SER A 120 -10.81 11.01 13.34
C SER A 120 -10.48 9.52 13.28
N LYS A 121 -10.42 8.91 12.08
CA LYS A 121 -10.08 7.49 11.91
C LYS A 121 -9.14 7.20 10.74
N VAL A 122 -8.35 6.13 10.89
CA VAL A 122 -7.46 5.59 9.84
C VAL A 122 -7.67 4.08 9.69
N ALA A 123 -7.64 3.57 8.47
CA ALA A 123 -7.66 2.14 8.17
C ALA A 123 -6.44 1.77 7.32
N LEU A 124 -5.78 0.68 7.69
CA LEU A 124 -4.67 0.11 6.93
C LEU A 124 -5.04 -1.30 6.49
N ILE A 125 -4.98 -1.54 5.18
CA ILE A 125 -5.31 -2.82 4.57
C ILE A 125 -4.09 -3.25 3.75
N SER A 126 -3.54 -4.42 4.08
CA SER A 126 -2.39 -5.00 3.38
C SER A 126 -2.80 -6.29 2.70
N VAL A 127 -2.43 -6.44 1.43
CA VAL A 127 -2.67 -7.61 0.60
C VAL A 127 -1.31 -8.19 0.22
N VAL A 128 -1.06 -9.45 0.58
CA VAL A 128 0.21 -10.14 0.32
C VAL A 128 -0.07 -11.45 -0.41
N THR A 129 0.66 -11.72 -1.48
CA THR A 129 0.55 -13.02 -2.19
C THR A 129 1.27 -14.11 -1.39
N ARG A 130 0.57 -15.20 -1.06
CA ARG A 130 1.12 -16.42 -0.46
C ARG A 130 0.67 -17.65 -1.23
N SER A 131 1.63 -18.39 -1.81
CA SER A 131 1.40 -19.73 -2.39
C SER A 131 0.17 -19.81 -3.33
N LYS A 132 0.01 -18.81 -4.22
CA LYS A 132 -1.09 -18.63 -5.20
C LYS A 132 -2.42 -18.07 -4.66
N LYS A 133 -2.51 -17.77 -3.36
CA LYS A 133 -3.65 -17.03 -2.77
C LYS A 133 -3.20 -15.66 -2.30
N GLN A 134 -4.16 -14.79 -2.06
CA GLN A 134 -3.93 -13.49 -1.41
C GLN A 134 -4.29 -13.60 0.06
N LEU A 135 -3.36 -13.23 0.93
CA LEU A 135 -3.60 -13.00 2.34
C LEU A 135 -3.88 -11.52 2.52
N VAL A 136 -5.11 -11.18 2.86
CA VAL A 136 -5.51 -9.82 3.19
C VAL A 136 -5.44 -9.67 4.70
N THR A 137 -4.81 -8.61 5.19
CA THR A 137 -4.71 -8.25 6.59
C THR A 137 -5.22 -6.84 6.80
N CYS A 138 -6.26 -6.70 7.61
CA CYS A 138 -6.84 -5.43 8.02
C CYS A 138 -6.39 -5.11 9.45
N HIS A 139 -5.75 -3.96 9.64
CA HIS A 139 -5.34 -3.50 10.97
C HIS A 139 -6.49 -2.74 11.63
N VAL A 140 -6.87 -3.16 12.84
CA VAL A 140 -8.06 -2.63 13.54
C VAL A 140 -7.77 -2.35 15.01
N SER A 141 -8.42 -1.31 15.55
CA SER A 141 -8.35 -1.03 16.98
C SER A 141 -9.39 -1.86 17.75
N ARG A 142 -8.97 -2.44 18.88
CA ARG A 142 -9.88 -2.99 19.89
C ARG A 142 -10.13 -1.97 20.99
N ARG A 143 -10.75 -0.83 20.69
CA ARG A 143 -11.35 0.00 21.73
C ARG A 143 -12.74 -0.51 22.05
N GLY A 144 -12.80 -1.36 23.06
CA GLY A 144 -14.01 -1.94 23.61
C GLY A 144 -13.75 -2.59 24.96
N SER A 145 -13.23 -1.83 25.92
CA SER A 145 -13.60 -2.04 27.32
C SER A 145 -14.78 -1.10 27.57
N LEU A 146 -15.99 -1.66 27.53
CA LEU A 146 -17.16 -1.04 28.13
C LEU A 146 -16.91 -0.79 29.62
#